data_AF-A0A3L9I8R4-F1
#
_entry.id   AF-A0A3L9I8R4-F1
#
_cell.length_a   1.000
_cell.length_b   1.000
_cell.length_c   1.000
_cell.angle_alpha   90.00
_cell.angle_beta   90.00
_cell.angle_gamma   90.00
#
_symmetry.space_group_name_H-M   'P 1'
#
loop_
_entity.id
_entity.type
_entity.pdbx_description
1 polymer ?
#
loop_
_entity_poly.entity_id
_entity_poly.type
_entity_poly.pdbx_seq_one_letter_code
_entity_poly.pdbx_strand_id
1 'polypeptide(L)'
;MFSIQQPLLVFSDLDGTLLDSHSYDWQPAAPWLSRLREANVPVILCSSKTSAEMLYLQKTLGLQGLPLIAENGAVIQLAEQWQDIDGFPRIISGISHGEISQVLNTLREKEHFKFTTFDDVDDATIAEWTGLSRSQAALTQLHEASVTLIWRDSDERMAQFTARLNELGLQFMQ
;
A
#
# COMPACT_ATOMS: atom_id res chain seq x y z
N MET A 1 -17.89 34.38 -5.59
CA MET A 1 -17.01 33.52 -6.43
C MET A 1 -15.97 32.92 -5.52
N PHE A 2 -15.91 31.60 -5.37
CA PHE A 2 -14.80 30.94 -4.68
C PHE A 2 -13.55 31.14 -5.55
N SER A 3 -12.64 31.99 -5.10
CA SER A 3 -11.30 32.12 -5.68
C SER A 3 -10.44 31.02 -5.08
N ILE A 4 -10.18 29.96 -5.85
CA ILE A 4 -9.30 28.85 -5.44
C ILE A 4 -7.84 29.34 -5.59
N GLN A 5 -7.39 30.16 -4.65
CA GLN A 5 -5.97 30.53 -4.48
C GLN A 5 -5.24 29.58 -3.51
N GLN A 6 -5.93 28.57 -2.97
CA GLN A 6 -5.36 27.55 -2.10
C GLN A 6 -5.23 26.22 -2.86
N PRO A 7 -4.13 25.47 -2.67
CA PRO A 7 -3.98 24.14 -3.26
C PRO A 7 -5.13 23.24 -2.84
N LEU A 8 -5.88 22.71 -3.81
CA LEU A 8 -6.92 21.71 -3.57
C LEU A 8 -6.31 20.34 -3.89
N LEU A 9 -6.20 19.50 -2.87
CA LEU A 9 -5.66 18.15 -2.98
C LEU A 9 -6.79 17.15 -2.72
N VAL A 10 -6.88 16.11 -3.54
CA VAL A 10 -7.81 15.00 -3.32
C VAL A 10 -7.01 13.79 -2.88
N PHE A 11 -7.28 13.27 -1.69
CA PHE A 11 -6.73 11.98 -1.25
C PHE A 11 -7.78 10.91 -1.54
N SER A 12 -7.39 9.87 -2.26
CA SER A 12 -8.28 8.77 -2.62
C SER A 12 -7.68 7.46 -2.17
N ASP A 13 -8.46 6.70 -1.41
CA ASP A 13 -8.23 5.26 -1.31
C ASP A 13 -8.53 4.59 -2.66
N LEU A 14 -8.02 3.37 -2.84
CA LEU A 14 -8.17 2.61 -4.08
C LEU A 14 -9.27 1.56 -3.97
N ASP A 15 -9.09 0.53 -3.14
CA ASP A 15 -9.97 -0.64 -3.12
C ASP A 15 -11.36 -0.28 -2.62
N GLY A 16 -12.38 -0.62 -3.40
CA GLY A 16 -13.77 -0.33 -3.05
C GLY A 16 -14.11 1.16 -3.00
N THR A 17 -13.19 2.04 -3.44
CA THR A 17 -13.36 3.50 -3.49
C THR A 17 -13.20 4.01 -4.91
N LEU A 18 -11.98 3.99 -5.45
CA LEU A 18 -11.68 4.41 -6.81
C LEU A 18 -11.75 3.24 -7.80
N LEU A 19 -11.37 2.06 -7.33
CA LEU A 19 -11.41 0.80 -8.07
C LEU A 19 -12.62 0.00 -7.58
N ASP A 20 -13.38 -0.55 -8.52
CA ASP A 20 -14.42 -1.52 -8.20
C ASP A 20 -13.81 -2.74 -7.49
N SER A 21 -14.38 -3.14 -6.36
CA SER A 21 -13.80 -4.18 -5.49
C SER A 21 -13.82 -5.59 -6.08
N HIS A 22 -14.58 -5.83 -7.15
CA HIS A 22 -14.70 -7.15 -7.78
C HIS A 22 -13.99 -7.23 -9.12
N SER A 23 -14.03 -6.16 -9.90
CA SER A 23 -13.49 -6.11 -11.25
C SER A 23 -12.17 -5.34 -11.35
N TYR A 24 -11.77 -4.61 -10.30
CA TYR A 24 -10.70 -3.63 -10.32
C TYR A 24 -10.88 -2.58 -11.44
N ASP A 25 -12.12 -2.43 -11.93
CA ASP A 25 -12.45 -1.47 -12.97
C ASP A 25 -12.49 -0.07 -12.39
N TRP A 26 -11.82 0.84 -13.08
CA TRP A 26 -11.74 2.26 -12.75
C TRP A 26 -12.33 3.14 -13.85
N GLN A 27 -12.80 2.55 -14.96
CA GLN A 27 -13.42 3.28 -16.06
C GLN A 27 -14.56 4.20 -15.61
N PRO A 28 -15.41 3.85 -14.62
CA PRO A 28 -16.41 4.78 -14.10
C PRO A 28 -15.82 6.08 -13.53
N ALA A 29 -14.61 6.03 -12.98
CA ALA A 29 -13.91 7.19 -12.42
C ALA A 29 -13.11 7.99 -13.47
N ALA A 30 -12.75 7.37 -14.60
CA ALA A 30 -11.95 7.99 -15.67
C ALA A 30 -12.40 9.41 -16.10
N PRO A 31 -13.70 9.68 -16.39
CA PRO A 31 -14.11 11.03 -16.81
C PRO A 31 -13.93 12.07 -15.69
N TRP A 32 -14.00 11.66 -14.42
CA TRP A 32 -13.80 12.55 -13.27
C TRP A 32 -12.32 12.83 -13.03
N LEU A 33 -11.47 11.82 -13.15
CA LEU A 33 -10.02 11.97 -13.09
C LEU A 33 -9.51 12.93 -14.17
N SER A 34 -10.06 12.88 -15.39
CA SER A 34 -9.70 13.83 -16.45
C SER A 34 -10.06 15.27 -16.07
N ARG A 35 -11.26 15.51 -15.54
CA ARG A 35 -11.71 16.85 -15.11
C ARG A 35 -10.82 17.41 -13.99
N LEU A 36 -10.45 16.57 -13.01
CA LEU A 36 -9.56 16.97 -11.93
C LEU A 36 -8.17 17.34 -12.46
N ARG A 37 -7.64 16.54 -13.39
CA ARG A 37 -6.36 16.84 -14.07
C ARG A 37 -6.41 18.14 -14.86
N GLU A 38 -7.47 18.38 -15.64
CA GLU A 38 -7.67 19.63 -16.40
C GLU A 38 -7.78 20.86 -15.49
N ALA A 39 -8.30 20.68 -14.28
CA ALA A 39 -8.41 21.72 -13.26
C ALA A 39 -7.13 21.89 -12.41
N ASN A 40 -6.04 21.16 -12.71
CA ASN A 40 -4.82 21.09 -11.89
C ASN A 40 -5.11 20.72 -10.41
N VAL A 41 -6.09 19.85 -10.19
CA VAL A 41 -6.40 19.28 -8.89
C VAL A 41 -5.72 17.90 -8.79
N PRO A 42 -4.60 17.76 -8.07
CA PRO A 42 -3.92 16.48 -7.93
C PRO A 42 -4.75 15.49 -7.12
N VAL A 43 -4.86 14.28 -7.64
CA VAL A 43 -5.41 13.11 -6.95
C VAL A 43 -4.24 12.28 -6.42
N ILE A 44 -4.11 12.24 -5.11
CA ILE A 44 -3.07 11.54 -4.36
C ILE A 44 -3.65 10.18 -3.95
N LEU A 45 -3.12 9.11 -4.54
CA LEU A 45 -3.54 7.75 -4.22
C LEU A 45 -2.96 7.35 -2.85
N CYS A 46 -3.79 6.73 -2.02
CA CYS A 46 -3.41 6.17 -0.72
C CYS A 46 -3.87 4.71 -0.65
N SER A 47 -3.02 3.77 -0.21
CA SER A 47 -3.43 2.37 -0.05
C SER A 47 -2.49 1.58 0.86
N SER A 48 -2.94 0.40 1.29
CA SER A 48 -2.11 -0.64 1.92
C SER A 48 -1.19 -1.36 0.95
N LYS A 49 -1.45 -1.25 -0.36
CA LYS A 49 -0.65 -1.86 -1.43
C LYS A 49 0.81 -1.44 -1.41
N THR A 50 1.66 -2.31 -1.96
CA THR A 50 3.09 -2.04 -2.14
C THR A 50 3.34 -0.82 -3.02
N SER A 51 4.50 -0.18 -2.85
CA SER A 51 4.89 0.94 -3.72
C SER A 51 4.91 0.56 -5.20
N ALA A 52 5.38 -0.66 -5.51
CA ALA A 52 5.47 -1.16 -6.88
C ALA A 52 4.08 -1.31 -7.53
N GLU A 53 3.11 -1.88 -6.80
CA GLU A 53 1.73 -2.02 -7.27
C GLU A 53 1.07 -0.64 -7.44
N MET A 54 1.27 0.25 -6.47
CA MET A 54 0.75 1.62 -6.49
C MET A 54 1.25 2.42 -7.68
N LEU A 55 2.54 2.33 -8.02
CA LEU A 55 3.12 3.01 -9.18
C LEU A 55 2.55 2.48 -10.51
N TYR A 56 2.33 1.15 -10.60
CA TYR A 56 1.68 0.55 -11.77
C TYR A 56 0.23 1.05 -11.93
N LEU A 57 -0.53 1.10 -10.84
CA LEU A 57 -1.91 1.60 -10.84
C LEU A 57 -1.96 3.09 -11.16
N GLN A 58 -1.07 3.89 -10.57
CA GLN A 58 -0.95 5.33 -10.84
C GLN A 58 -0.72 5.60 -12.33
N LYS A 59 0.18 4.83 -12.97
CA LYS A 59 0.43 4.93 -14.41
C LYS A 59 -0.81 4.57 -15.23
N THR A 60 -1.51 3.51 -14.84
CA THR A 60 -2.74 3.04 -15.52
C THR A 60 -3.87 4.07 -15.44
N LEU A 61 -4.00 4.75 -14.29
CA LEU A 61 -4.97 5.80 -14.04
C LEU A 61 -4.60 7.15 -14.69
N GLY A 62 -3.42 7.26 -15.32
CA GLY A 62 -2.95 8.51 -15.91
C GLY A 62 -2.58 9.59 -14.89
N LEU A 63 -2.18 9.17 -13.68
CA LEU A 63 -1.83 10.02 -12.55
C LEU A 63 -0.32 10.06 -12.26
N GLN A 64 0.51 9.56 -13.20
CA GLN A 64 1.95 9.46 -13.03
C GLN A 64 2.58 10.83 -12.71
N GLY A 65 3.58 10.82 -11.83
CA GLY A 65 4.34 12.01 -11.42
C GLY A 65 3.72 12.80 -10.27
N LEU A 66 2.47 12.48 -9.90
CA LEU A 66 1.84 12.94 -8.67
C LEU A 66 2.39 12.17 -7.46
N PRO A 67 2.32 12.74 -6.24
CA PRO A 67 2.67 11.98 -5.05
C PRO A 67 1.65 10.87 -4.79
N LEU A 68 2.09 9.80 -4.11
CA LEU A 68 1.22 8.72 -3.64
C LEU A 68 1.70 8.19 -2.29
N ILE A 69 0.81 7.53 -1.56
CA ILE A 69 1.03 6.94 -0.25
C ILE A 69 0.77 5.43 -0.38
N ALA A 70 1.79 4.63 -0.12
CA ALA A 70 1.76 3.17 -0.20
C ALA A 70 2.04 2.55 1.18
N GLU A 71 1.74 1.26 1.32
CA GLU A 71 2.02 0.47 2.52
C GLU A 71 1.49 1.11 3.80
N ASN A 72 0.24 1.59 3.76
CA ASN A 72 -0.43 2.26 4.88
C ASN A 72 0.33 3.49 5.42
N GLY A 73 1.06 4.19 4.55
CA GLY A 73 1.85 5.36 4.92
C GLY A 73 3.29 5.05 5.33
N ALA A 74 3.69 3.78 5.35
CA ALA A 74 5.09 3.41 5.53
C ALA A 74 5.95 3.83 4.33
N VAL A 75 5.34 4.03 3.15
CA VAL A 75 6.03 4.50 1.95
C VAL A 75 5.31 5.72 1.37
N ILE A 76 6.05 6.81 1.16
CA ILE A 76 5.54 8.03 0.52
C ILE A 76 6.37 8.31 -0.72
N GLN A 77 5.73 8.22 -1.88
CA GLN A 77 6.32 8.61 -3.16
C GLN A 77 6.12 10.11 -3.35
N LEU A 78 7.23 10.84 -3.54
CA LEU A 78 7.20 12.28 -3.76
C LEU A 78 6.86 12.59 -5.21
N ALA A 79 6.25 13.77 -5.43
CA ALA A 79 5.94 14.25 -6.76
C ALA A 79 7.23 14.45 -7.58
N GLU A 80 7.18 14.20 -8.89
CA GLU A 80 8.37 14.31 -9.75
C GLU A 80 9.00 15.71 -9.71
N GLN A 81 8.22 16.75 -9.46
CA GLN A 81 8.66 18.15 -9.35
C GLN A 81 9.32 18.52 -8.01
N TRP A 82 9.46 17.58 -7.08
CA TRP A 82 9.99 17.81 -5.74
C TRP A 82 11.43 17.29 -5.57
N GLN A 83 12.26 17.42 -6.61
CA GLN A 83 13.64 16.90 -6.58
C GLN A 83 14.51 17.54 -5.49
N ASP A 84 14.18 18.75 -5.07
CA ASP A 84 14.91 19.49 -4.03
C ASP A 84 14.45 19.15 -2.59
N ILE A 85 13.44 18.29 -2.43
CA ILE A 85 12.95 17.85 -1.12
C ILE A 85 13.80 16.68 -0.62
N ASP A 86 14.24 16.77 0.63
CA ASP A 86 14.97 15.67 1.28
C ASP A 86 14.13 14.38 1.29
N GLY A 87 14.78 13.26 0.98
CA GLY A 87 14.11 11.97 0.76
C GLY A 87 13.53 11.77 -0.64
N PHE A 88 13.72 12.65 -1.61
CA PHE A 88 13.40 12.36 -3.02
C PHE A 88 14.19 11.14 -3.54
N PRO A 89 13.56 10.21 -4.30
CA PRO A 89 12.19 10.23 -4.82
C PRO A 89 11.14 9.66 -3.86
N ARG A 90 11.53 9.07 -2.74
CA ARG A 90 10.64 8.30 -1.86
C ARG A 90 11.12 8.31 -0.42
N ILE A 91 10.19 8.60 0.47
CA ILE A 91 10.40 8.52 1.91
C ILE A 91 9.87 7.18 2.40
N ILE A 92 10.72 6.43 3.09
CA ILE A 92 10.34 5.21 3.80
C ILE A 92 10.31 5.56 5.29
N SER A 93 9.15 5.37 5.91
CA SER A 93 8.90 5.64 7.33
C SER A 93 9.05 4.36 8.14
N GLY A 94 9.72 4.45 9.28
CA GLY A 94 9.86 3.33 10.21
C GLY A 94 10.96 2.35 9.81
N ILE A 95 10.66 1.05 9.96
CA ILE A 95 11.62 -0.03 9.74
C ILE A 95 11.35 -0.75 8.41
N SER A 96 12.40 -1.31 7.83
CA SER A 96 12.33 -1.95 6.52
C SER A 96 11.56 -3.28 6.56
N HIS A 97 11.01 -3.68 5.42
CA HIS A 97 10.39 -5.00 5.23
C HIS A 97 11.27 -6.16 5.73
N GLY A 98 12.59 -6.07 5.51
CA GLY A 98 13.54 -7.08 5.98
C GLY A 98 13.60 -7.19 7.51
N GLU A 99 13.59 -6.06 8.21
CA GLU A 99 13.57 -6.03 9.69
C GLU A 99 12.24 -6.55 10.24
N ILE A 100 11.12 -6.15 9.63
CA ILE A 100 9.78 -6.66 10.00
C ILE A 100 9.74 -8.18 9.83
N SER A 101 10.24 -8.69 8.70
CA SER A 101 10.30 -10.12 8.42
C SER A 101 11.13 -10.89 9.44
N GLN A 102 12.25 -10.33 9.92
CA GLN A 102 13.04 -10.93 10.99
C GLN A 102 12.29 -11.00 12.32
N VAL A 103 11.57 -9.92 12.67
CA VAL A 103 10.72 -9.88 13.86
C VAL A 103 9.62 -10.95 13.77
N LEU A 104 8.92 -11.02 12.64
CA LEU A 104 7.85 -11.99 12.41
C LEU A 104 8.35 -13.43 12.49
N ASN A 105 9.48 -13.74 11.84
CA ASN A 105 10.10 -15.06 11.93
C ASN A 105 10.47 -15.43 13.36
N THR A 106 11.03 -14.47 14.13
CA THR A 106 11.37 -14.69 15.54
C THR A 106 10.13 -15.00 16.38
N LEU A 107 9.04 -14.25 16.19
CA LEU A 107 7.77 -14.49 16.90
C LEU A 107 7.15 -15.83 16.51
N ARG A 108 7.21 -16.19 15.22
CA ARG A 108 6.73 -17.47 14.70
C ARG A 108 7.51 -18.65 15.27
N GLU A 109 8.84 -18.56 15.34
CA GLU A 109 9.69 -19.63 15.87
C GLU A 109 9.57 -19.80 17.39
N LYS A 110 9.55 -18.70 18.14
CA LYS A 110 9.58 -18.73 19.62
C LYS A 110 8.21 -18.91 20.25
N GLU A 111 7.21 -18.22 19.71
CA GLU A 111 5.87 -18.20 20.30
C GLU A 111 4.87 -19.05 19.50
N HIS A 112 5.27 -19.61 18.36
CA HIS A 112 4.45 -20.51 17.54
C HIS A 112 3.13 -19.89 17.06
N PHE A 113 3.13 -18.59 16.76
CA PHE A 113 2.00 -17.95 16.09
C PHE A 113 1.78 -18.54 14.69
N LYS A 114 0.51 -18.73 14.33
CA LYS A 114 0.13 -19.31 13.03
C LYS A 114 -0.28 -18.22 12.06
N PHE A 115 0.60 -17.92 11.11
CA PHE A 115 0.32 -17.05 9.98
C PHE A 115 1.17 -17.46 8.78
N THR A 116 0.78 -16.98 7.60
CA THR A 116 1.54 -17.14 6.36
C THR A 116 1.69 -15.77 5.72
N THR A 117 2.92 -15.30 5.54
CA THR A 117 3.21 -14.01 4.88
C THR A 117 3.22 -14.19 3.37
N PHE A 118 3.15 -13.09 2.62
CA PHE A 118 3.31 -13.12 1.17
C PHE A 118 4.72 -13.53 0.73
N ASP A 119 5.71 -13.43 1.62
CA ASP A 119 7.09 -13.88 1.39
C ASP A 119 7.23 -15.41 1.52
N ASP A 120 6.28 -16.08 2.19
CA ASP A 120 6.31 -17.53 2.38
C ASP A 120 5.84 -18.31 1.11
N VAL A 121 5.31 -17.63 0.09
CA VAL A 121 4.64 -18.23 -1.07
C VAL A 121 5.09 -17.62 -2.40
N ASP A 122 4.74 -18.26 -3.51
CA ASP A 122 5.02 -17.76 -4.85
C ASP A 122 3.90 -16.83 -5.37
N ASP A 123 4.20 -16.12 -6.46
CA ASP A 123 3.25 -15.19 -7.11
C ASP A 123 1.98 -15.89 -7.63
N ALA A 124 2.04 -17.18 -7.92
CA ALA A 124 0.89 -17.97 -8.37
C ALA A 124 -0.09 -18.19 -7.22
N THR A 125 0.42 -18.54 -6.03
CA THR A 125 -0.38 -18.68 -4.82
C THR A 125 -1.03 -17.35 -4.43
N ILE A 126 -0.30 -16.24 -4.54
CA ILE A 126 -0.86 -14.91 -4.26
C ILE A 126 -1.93 -14.53 -5.27
N ALA A 127 -1.72 -14.83 -6.56
CA ALA A 127 -2.74 -14.64 -7.60
C ALA A 127 -4.02 -15.43 -7.28
N GLU A 128 -3.91 -16.67 -6.79
CA GLU A 128 -5.05 -17.46 -6.35
C GLU A 128 -5.79 -16.83 -5.15
N TRP A 129 -5.06 -16.30 -4.17
CA TRP A 129 -5.66 -15.68 -2.98
C TRP A 129 -6.32 -14.33 -3.26
N THR A 130 -5.74 -13.55 -4.17
CA THR A 130 -6.15 -12.16 -4.42
C THR A 130 -7.05 -12.02 -5.65
N GLY A 131 -7.09 -13.02 -6.54
CA GLY A 131 -7.74 -12.92 -7.84
C GLY A 131 -6.97 -12.07 -8.86
N LEU A 132 -5.75 -11.62 -8.53
CA LEU A 132 -4.90 -10.82 -9.41
C LEU A 132 -4.27 -11.68 -10.51
N SER A 133 -3.82 -11.03 -11.59
CA SER A 133 -2.90 -11.68 -12.54
C SER A 133 -1.56 -11.97 -11.87
N ARG A 134 -0.83 -13.00 -12.32
CA ARG A 134 0.51 -13.32 -11.79
C ARG A 134 1.48 -12.13 -11.84
N SER A 135 1.42 -11.33 -12.91
CA SER A 135 2.23 -10.11 -13.02
C SER A 135 1.89 -9.06 -11.96
N GLN A 136 0.63 -8.92 -11.58
CA GLN A 136 0.22 -8.02 -10.51
C GLN A 136 0.56 -8.60 -9.13
N ALA A 137 0.33 -9.89 -8.93
CA ALA A 137 0.71 -10.60 -7.71
C ALA A 137 2.21 -10.46 -7.40
N ALA A 138 3.06 -10.52 -8.44
CA ALA A 138 4.48 -10.28 -8.29
C ALA A 138 4.79 -8.84 -7.80
N LEU A 139 4.02 -7.82 -8.19
CA LEU A 139 4.16 -6.46 -7.66
C LEU A 139 3.70 -6.36 -6.21
N THR A 140 2.60 -7.04 -5.87
CA THR A 140 2.06 -7.11 -4.50
C THR A 140 3.02 -7.80 -3.52
N GLN A 141 3.99 -8.58 -3.99
CA GLN A 141 5.05 -9.14 -3.12
C GLN A 141 6.12 -8.12 -2.74
N LEU A 142 6.34 -7.07 -3.53
CA LEU A 142 7.47 -6.15 -3.39
C LEU A 142 7.26 -5.08 -2.31
N HIS A 143 7.15 -5.51 -1.06
CA HIS A 143 7.05 -4.60 0.09
C HIS A 143 8.40 -3.98 0.42
N GLU A 144 8.41 -2.70 0.79
CA GLU A 144 9.61 -1.96 1.21
C GLU A 144 9.64 -1.76 2.74
N ALA A 145 8.49 -1.59 3.38
CA ALA A 145 8.38 -1.12 4.77
C ALA A 145 7.19 -1.73 5.54
N SER A 146 6.64 -2.82 5.04
CA SER A 146 5.54 -3.56 5.66
C SER A 146 5.59 -5.04 5.30
N VAL A 147 4.71 -5.84 5.89
CA VAL A 147 4.52 -7.25 5.53
C VAL A 147 3.03 -7.55 5.51
N THR A 148 2.55 -8.13 4.41
CA THR A 148 1.19 -8.66 4.30
C THR A 148 1.16 -10.14 4.70
N LEU A 149 0.17 -10.53 5.50
CA LEU A 149 0.02 -11.90 5.98
C LEU A 149 -1.43 -12.35 6.09
N ILE A 150 -1.63 -13.66 5.98
CA ILE A 150 -2.87 -14.35 6.33
C ILE A 150 -2.71 -14.90 7.74
N TRP A 151 -3.53 -14.38 8.66
CA TRP A 151 -3.62 -14.91 10.02
C TRP A 151 -4.37 -16.26 10.02
N ARG A 152 -3.83 -17.24 10.74
CA ARG A 152 -4.36 -18.63 10.81
C ARG A 152 -4.45 -19.15 12.24
N ASP A 153 -4.41 -18.26 13.23
CA ASP A 153 -4.56 -18.58 14.65
C ASP A 153 -5.87 -18.02 15.21
N SER A 154 -6.12 -18.19 16.51
CA SER A 154 -7.33 -17.64 17.16
C SER A 154 -7.26 -16.12 17.39
N ASP A 155 -8.40 -15.51 17.70
CA ASP A 155 -8.50 -14.08 18.04
C ASP A 155 -7.75 -13.75 19.33
N GLU A 156 -7.73 -14.65 20.33
CA GLU A 156 -6.93 -14.45 21.55
C GLU A 156 -5.43 -14.43 21.23
N ARG A 157 -4.99 -15.28 20.30
CA ARG A 157 -3.60 -15.32 19.84
C ARG A 157 -3.26 -14.07 19.03
N MET A 158 -4.20 -13.58 18.24
CA MET A 158 -4.06 -12.32 17.51
C MET A 158 -3.87 -11.15 18.47
N ALA A 159 -4.65 -11.07 19.56
CA ALA A 159 -4.48 -10.03 20.57
C ALA A 159 -3.09 -10.05 21.23
N GLN A 160 -2.57 -11.24 21.54
CA GLN A 160 -1.21 -11.43 22.06
C GLN A 160 -0.15 -11.00 21.04
N PHE A 161 -0.33 -11.39 19.78
CA PHE A 161 0.55 -11.03 18.68
C PHE A 161 0.61 -9.51 18.47
N THR A 162 -0.54 -8.84 18.44
CA THR A 162 -0.63 -7.37 18.37
C THR A 162 0.09 -6.71 19.55
N ALA A 163 -0.09 -7.21 20.78
CA ALA A 163 0.61 -6.67 21.95
C ALA A 163 2.13 -6.81 21.81
N ARG A 164 2.63 -7.97 21.34
CA ARG A 164 4.06 -8.19 21.08
C ARG A 164 4.62 -7.28 20.01
N LEU A 165 3.89 -7.07 18.91
CA LEU A 165 4.30 -6.13 17.87
C LEU A 165 4.38 -4.70 18.42
N ASN A 166 3.39 -4.27 19.19
CA ASN A 166 3.36 -2.93 19.78
C ASN A 166 4.55 -2.69 20.73
N GLU A 167 4.95 -3.69 21.52
CA GLU A 167 6.17 -3.64 22.37
C GLU A 167 7.44 -3.42 21.54
N LEU A 168 7.44 -3.84 20.28
CA LEU A 168 8.55 -3.71 19.33
C LEU A 168 8.41 -2.49 18.41
N GLY A 169 7.42 -1.62 18.64
CA GLY A 169 7.15 -0.43 17.82
C GLY A 169 6.50 -0.74 16.46
N LEU A 170 5.93 -1.93 16.30
CA LEU A 170 5.18 -2.36 15.13
C LEU A 170 3.69 -2.38 15.39
N GLN A 171 2.88 -2.16 14.35
CA GLN A 171 1.43 -2.18 14.44
C GLN A 171 0.86 -3.26 13.52
N PHE A 172 -0.06 -4.06 14.06
CA PHE A 172 -0.88 -4.98 13.26
C PHE A 172 -2.14 -4.25 12.78
N MET A 173 -2.38 -4.24 11.47
CA MET A 173 -3.55 -3.62 10.85
C MET A 173 -4.42 -4.71 10.21
N GLN A 174 -5.74 -4.60 10.41
CA GLN A 174 -6.76 -5.52 9.91
C GLN A 174 -7.54 -4.90 8.76
#